data_AF-A0A944HKR4-F1
#
_entry.id   AF-A0A944HKR4-F1
#
_cell.length_a   1.000
_cell.length_b   1.000
_cell.length_c   1.000
_cell.angle_alpha   90.00
_cell.angle_beta   90.00
_cell.angle_gamma   90.00
#
_symmetry.space_group_name_H-M   'P 1'
#
loop_
_entity.id
_entity.type
_entity.pdbx_description
1 polymer ?
#
loop_
_entity_poly.entity_id
_entity_poly.type
_entity_poly.pdbx_seq_one_letter_code
_entity_poly.pdbx_strand_id
1 'polypeptide(L)'
;MKILESVRGIAFMASFDQARAFAAACAERTSGVLFWALTEDGREGDREVYLQALEALWEAGPIDADRASQLHHSLTELPDIGPEAHSAGGDALVRIGARLLLAGVAMLISGSPQGAAATSSFARDFARELGRRCETDLLAREDETQNQDVATVLSWADEEPAAHLPALRMAAAGLGRSYLQAAVAERGGTDAVGPSSELRVTAVPDRSEVIAAYAGATRHYGVVGRVASGDDAGRYIRVDKLADLAVSPEERAEAVGVMIRVADDPGMEINCIGEWVEDWAGVEESFRRDGRRVDWGS
;
A
#
# COMPACT_ATOMS: atom_id res chain seq x y z
N MET A 1 13.08 -19.53 -21.80
CA MET A 1 14.47 -19.11 -21.48
C MET A 1 14.55 -17.96 -20.47
N LYS A 2 13.51 -17.12 -20.29
CA LYS A 2 13.48 -16.00 -19.33
C LYS A 2 13.42 -16.37 -17.83
N ILE A 3 12.82 -17.52 -17.47
CA ILE A 3 12.70 -17.97 -16.06
C ILE A 3 14.08 -18.18 -15.40
N LEU A 4 15.10 -18.56 -16.19
CA LEU A 4 16.47 -18.74 -15.71
C LEU A 4 17.21 -17.42 -15.44
N GLU A 5 16.75 -16.29 -15.99
CA GLU A 5 17.37 -14.97 -15.77
C GLU A 5 16.90 -14.34 -14.46
N SER A 6 15.63 -14.49 -14.09
CA SER A 6 15.08 -13.94 -12.84
C SER A 6 15.59 -14.68 -11.60
N VAL A 7 15.65 -16.01 -11.64
CA VAL A 7 16.22 -16.83 -10.54
C VAL A 7 17.72 -16.55 -10.36
N ARG A 8 18.43 -16.23 -11.46
CA ARG A 8 19.83 -15.79 -11.40
C ARG A 8 19.96 -14.45 -10.67
N GLY A 9 19.11 -13.47 -10.98
CA GLY A 9 19.13 -12.16 -10.31
C GLY A 9 18.99 -12.24 -8.78
N ILE A 10 18.10 -13.12 -8.28
CA ILE A 10 17.91 -13.35 -6.84
C ILE A 10 19.15 -14.02 -6.22
N ALA A 11 19.78 -14.97 -6.92
CA ALA A 11 21.03 -15.58 -6.49
C ALA A 11 22.22 -14.60 -6.46
N PHE A 12 22.07 -13.41 -7.07
CA PHE A 12 23.07 -12.32 -7.06
C PHE A 12 22.74 -11.19 -6.07
N MET A 13 21.63 -11.26 -5.32
CA MET A 13 21.37 -10.27 -4.27
C MET A 13 22.50 -10.32 -3.24
N ALA A 14 23.21 -9.19 -3.12
CA ALA A 14 24.47 -9.12 -2.38
C ALA A 14 24.23 -9.05 -0.87
N SER A 15 23.06 -8.57 -0.43
CA SER A 15 22.71 -8.46 0.98
C SER A 15 21.32 -9.01 1.32
N PHE A 16 21.15 -9.35 2.59
CA PHE A 16 19.86 -9.77 3.14
C PHE A 16 18.81 -8.65 3.07
N ASP A 17 19.19 -7.39 3.30
CA ASP A 17 18.27 -6.25 3.23
C ASP A 17 17.70 -6.04 1.82
N GLN A 18 18.52 -6.20 0.78
CA GLN A 18 18.05 -6.15 -0.61
C GLN A 18 17.05 -7.27 -0.91
N ALA A 19 17.37 -8.49 -0.48
CA ALA A 19 16.47 -9.64 -0.63
C ALA A 19 15.16 -9.48 0.13
N ARG A 20 15.23 -8.91 1.34
CA ARG A 20 14.05 -8.57 2.13
C ARG A 20 13.18 -7.52 1.45
N ALA A 21 13.75 -6.42 0.98
CA ALA A 21 13.00 -5.38 0.30
C ALA A 21 12.30 -5.90 -0.97
N PHE A 22 12.97 -6.75 -1.73
CA PHE A 22 12.39 -7.42 -2.89
C PHE A 22 11.24 -8.38 -2.49
N ALA A 23 11.41 -9.17 -1.44
CA ALA A 23 10.36 -10.05 -0.92
C ALA A 23 9.15 -9.24 -0.40
N ALA A 24 9.39 -8.10 0.25
CA ALA A 24 8.36 -7.18 0.71
C ALA A 24 7.56 -6.59 -0.46
N ALA A 25 8.23 -6.17 -1.53
CA ALA A 25 7.58 -5.69 -2.76
C ALA A 25 6.70 -6.77 -3.40
N CYS A 26 7.17 -8.02 -3.46
CA CYS A 26 6.38 -9.16 -3.92
C CYS A 26 5.11 -9.36 -3.06
N ALA A 27 5.24 -9.27 -1.73
CA ALA A 27 4.12 -9.44 -0.80
C ALA A 27 3.10 -8.30 -0.92
N GLU A 28 3.57 -7.05 -0.95
CA GLU A 28 2.78 -5.83 -1.07
C GLU A 28 1.87 -5.85 -2.30
N ARG A 29 2.36 -6.35 -3.45
CA ARG A 29 1.54 -6.47 -4.67
C ARG A 29 0.34 -7.40 -4.50
N THR A 30 0.45 -8.43 -3.67
CA THR A 30 -0.61 -9.42 -3.49
C THR A 30 -1.54 -9.09 -2.32
N SER A 31 -1.12 -8.22 -1.41
CA SER A 31 -1.78 -7.98 -0.12
C SER A 31 -3.20 -7.42 -0.28
N GLY A 32 -3.41 -6.50 -1.22
CA GLY A 32 -4.73 -5.89 -1.45
C GLY A 32 -5.81 -6.91 -1.79
N VAL A 33 -5.50 -7.86 -2.68
CA VAL A 33 -6.42 -8.95 -3.06
C VAL A 33 -6.63 -9.92 -1.90
N LEU A 34 -5.57 -10.27 -1.17
CA LEU A 34 -5.66 -11.11 0.03
C LEU A 34 -6.61 -10.48 1.07
N PHE A 35 -6.39 -9.21 1.42
CA PHE A 35 -7.19 -8.52 2.44
C PHE A 35 -8.64 -8.30 2.00
N TRP A 36 -8.87 -8.02 0.72
CA TRP A 36 -10.21 -7.96 0.18
C TRP A 36 -10.92 -9.32 0.28
N ALA A 37 -10.26 -10.40 -0.16
CA ALA A 37 -10.85 -11.73 -0.10
C ALA A 37 -11.14 -12.19 1.34
N LEU A 38 -10.28 -11.88 2.30
CA LEU A 38 -10.55 -12.15 3.72
C LEU A 38 -11.77 -11.36 4.23
N THR A 39 -11.98 -10.14 3.75
CA THR A 39 -13.15 -9.32 4.11
C THR A 39 -14.43 -9.94 3.53
N GLU A 40 -14.40 -10.34 2.26
CA GLU A 40 -15.52 -11.02 1.62
C GLU A 40 -15.90 -12.34 2.32
N ASP A 41 -14.91 -13.01 2.90
CA ASP A 41 -15.08 -14.26 3.63
C ASP A 41 -15.45 -14.05 5.13
N GLY A 42 -15.58 -12.80 5.61
CA GLY A 42 -15.88 -12.48 7.02
C GLY A 42 -14.76 -12.86 7.99
N ARG A 43 -13.51 -12.83 7.51
CA ARG A 43 -12.28 -13.22 8.22
C ARG A 43 -11.38 -12.00 8.51
N GLU A 44 -11.97 -10.85 8.80
CA GLU A 44 -11.23 -9.62 9.08
C GLU A 44 -10.28 -9.75 10.29
N GLY A 45 -10.57 -10.66 11.22
CA GLY A 45 -9.69 -10.97 12.35
C GLY A 45 -8.33 -11.55 11.92
N ASP A 46 -8.27 -12.27 10.80
CA ASP A 46 -7.03 -12.88 10.30
C ASP A 46 -6.15 -11.84 9.57
N ARG A 47 -6.77 -10.75 9.09
CA ARG A 47 -6.09 -9.67 8.35
C ARG A 47 -4.95 -9.07 9.15
N GLU A 48 -5.12 -8.92 10.45
CA GLU A 48 -4.12 -8.31 11.33
C GLU A 48 -2.81 -9.11 11.34
N VAL A 49 -2.89 -10.44 11.38
CA VAL A 49 -1.70 -11.32 11.34
C VAL A 49 -0.95 -11.17 10.03
N TYR A 50 -1.67 -11.15 8.91
CA TYR A 50 -1.07 -10.95 7.59
C TYR A 50 -0.48 -9.54 7.41
N LEU A 51 -1.13 -8.52 7.95
CA LEU A 51 -0.61 -7.14 7.93
C LEU A 51 0.67 -7.03 8.74
N GLN A 52 0.71 -7.59 9.95
CA GLN A 52 1.92 -7.59 10.78
C GLN A 52 3.09 -8.32 10.09
N ALA A 53 2.80 -9.42 9.38
CA ALA A 53 3.80 -10.11 8.57
C ALA A 53 4.32 -9.26 7.39
N LEU A 54 3.44 -8.51 6.72
CA LEU A 54 3.83 -7.58 5.67
C LEU A 54 4.68 -6.42 6.21
N GLU A 55 4.27 -5.81 7.32
CA GLU A 55 5.04 -4.70 7.94
C GLU A 55 6.42 -5.18 8.41
N ALA A 56 6.51 -6.38 8.97
CA ALA A 56 7.80 -6.99 9.35
C ALA A 56 8.79 -7.13 8.18
N LEU A 57 8.29 -7.32 6.96
CA LEU A 57 9.12 -7.34 5.75
C LEU A 57 9.60 -5.94 5.35
N TRP A 58 8.82 -4.90 5.64
CA TRP A 58 9.15 -3.50 5.31
C TRP A 58 9.98 -2.78 6.38
N GLU A 59 10.12 -3.34 7.57
CA GLU A 59 10.88 -2.71 8.65
C GLU A 59 12.33 -2.41 8.25
N ALA A 60 12.79 -1.19 8.54
CA ALA A 60 14.18 -0.83 8.36
C ALA A 60 15.04 -1.46 9.46
N GLY A 61 16.15 -2.09 9.09
CA GLY A 61 17.08 -2.71 10.04
C GLY A 61 16.71 -4.15 10.44
N PRO A 62 17.50 -4.78 11.33
CA PRO A 62 17.31 -6.18 11.68
C PRO A 62 16.01 -6.38 12.47
N ILE A 63 15.23 -7.39 12.08
CA ILE A 63 14.08 -7.81 12.87
C ILE A 63 14.52 -8.68 14.05
N ASP A 64 13.81 -8.55 15.16
CA ASP A 64 13.95 -9.47 16.29
C ASP A 64 13.56 -10.91 15.89
N ALA A 65 14.45 -11.86 16.14
CA ALA A 65 14.26 -13.27 15.79
C ALA A 65 13.08 -13.90 16.54
N ASP A 66 12.82 -13.47 17.78
CA ASP A 66 11.68 -13.94 18.57
C ASP A 66 10.37 -13.45 17.93
N ARG A 67 10.33 -12.19 17.50
CA ARG A 67 9.19 -11.64 16.76
C ARG A 67 8.95 -12.34 15.43
N ALA A 68 10.00 -12.58 14.64
CA ALA A 68 9.87 -13.31 13.37
C ALA A 68 9.33 -14.73 13.60
N SER A 69 9.78 -15.41 14.66
CA SER A 69 9.29 -16.74 15.05
C SER A 69 7.83 -16.73 15.49
N GLN A 70 7.41 -15.71 16.25
CA GLN A 70 6.02 -15.53 16.66
C GLN A 70 5.11 -15.31 15.44
N LEU A 71 5.49 -14.42 14.52
CA LEU A 71 4.74 -14.18 13.28
C LEU A 71 4.62 -15.44 12.43
N HIS A 72 5.71 -16.21 12.30
CA HIS A 72 5.69 -17.48 11.57
C HIS A 72 4.71 -18.46 12.22
N HIS A 73 4.75 -18.59 13.54
CA HIS A 73 3.81 -19.46 14.26
C HIS A 73 2.36 -19.03 14.02
N SER A 74 2.03 -17.74 14.21
CA SER A 74 0.67 -17.22 13.98
C SER A 74 0.19 -17.45 12.55
N LEU A 75 1.05 -17.25 11.54
CA LEU A 75 0.70 -17.55 10.14
C LEU A 75 0.42 -19.04 9.91
N THR A 76 1.18 -19.94 10.53
CA THR A 76 0.97 -21.39 10.37
C THR A 76 -0.32 -21.91 11.00
N GLU A 77 -0.88 -21.19 11.97
CA GLU A 77 -2.16 -21.51 12.60
C GLU A 77 -3.36 -21.08 11.75
N LEU A 78 -3.16 -20.19 10.76
CA LEU A 78 -4.22 -19.76 9.86
C LEU A 78 -4.65 -20.89 8.91
N PRO A 79 -5.96 -21.00 8.61
CA PRO A 79 -6.51 -22.12 7.84
C PRO A 79 -6.02 -22.18 6.38
N ASP A 80 -5.44 -21.09 5.87
CA ASP A 80 -4.92 -21.00 4.50
C ASP A 80 -3.54 -21.65 4.33
N ILE A 81 -2.83 -21.87 5.44
CA ILE A 81 -1.47 -22.44 5.48
C ILE A 81 -1.47 -23.90 5.92
N GLY A 82 -2.35 -24.25 6.86
CA GLY A 82 -2.36 -25.57 7.50
C GLY A 82 -2.51 -26.76 6.54
N PRO A 83 -2.24 -27.99 7.01
CA PRO A 83 -2.36 -29.21 6.21
C PRO A 83 -3.78 -29.41 5.63
N GLU A 84 -4.80 -28.89 6.31
CA GLU A 84 -6.22 -28.94 5.92
C GLU A 84 -6.60 -27.89 4.85
N ALA A 85 -5.70 -26.96 4.51
CA ALA A 85 -5.93 -25.90 3.52
C ALA A 85 -6.27 -26.43 2.12
N HIS A 86 -5.84 -27.65 1.79
CA HIS A 86 -6.10 -28.30 0.50
C HIS A 86 -7.52 -28.90 0.40
N SER A 87 -8.16 -29.21 1.52
CA SER A 87 -9.48 -29.85 1.58
C SER A 87 -10.65 -28.88 1.80
N ALA A 88 -10.38 -27.67 2.29
CA ALA A 88 -11.42 -26.74 2.75
C ALA A 88 -12.09 -25.91 1.64
N GLY A 89 -11.79 -26.13 0.36
CA GLY A 89 -12.42 -25.38 -0.73
C GLY A 89 -12.10 -23.87 -0.77
N GLY A 90 -11.11 -23.40 0.02
CA GLY A 90 -10.77 -21.97 0.09
C GLY A 90 -10.30 -21.37 -1.23
N ASP A 91 -10.34 -20.04 -1.33
CA ASP A 91 -9.88 -19.32 -2.51
C ASP A 91 -8.37 -19.56 -2.73
N ALA A 92 -8.01 -20.02 -3.93
CA ALA A 92 -6.61 -20.26 -4.28
C ALA A 92 -5.73 -19.00 -4.15
N LEU A 93 -6.28 -17.81 -4.40
CA LEU A 93 -5.53 -16.56 -4.25
C LEU A 93 -5.18 -16.29 -2.79
N VAL A 94 -6.12 -16.51 -1.87
CA VAL A 94 -5.87 -16.37 -0.42
C VAL A 94 -4.75 -17.30 0.02
N ARG A 95 -4.81 -18.58 -0.36
CA ARG A 95 -3.74 -19.55 -0.03
C ARG A 95 -2.38 -19.18 -0.59
N ILE A 96 -2.33 -18.71 -1.84
CA ILE A 96 -1.06 -18.33 -2.47
C ILE A 96 -0.49 -17.07 -1.77
N GLY A 97 -1.32 -16.05 -1.53
CA GLY A 97 -0.92 -14.82 -0.83
C GLY A 97 -0.46 -15.08 0.60
N ALA A 98 -1.17 -15.95 1.33
CA ALA A 98 -0.77 -16.38 2.67
C ALA A 98 0.59 -17.09 2.65
N ARG A 99 0.81 -18.03 1.71
CA ARG A 99 2.09 -18.75 1.57
C ARG A 99 3.24 -17.84 1.15
N LEU A 100 2.95 -16.79 0.38
CA LEU A 100 3.91 -15.75 0.07
C LEU A 100 4.39 -15.06 1.35
N LEU A 101 3.47 -14.56 2.19
CA LEU A 101 3.82 -13.92 3.47
C LEU A 101 4.57 -14.88 4.39
N LEU A 102 4.13 -16.14 4.51
CA LEU A 102 4.83 -17.15 5.29
C LEU A 102 6.26 -17.37 4.80
N ALA A 103 6.48 -17.47 3.48
CA ALA A 103 7.81 -17.61 2.91
C ALA A 103 8.69 -16.38 3.20
N GLY A 104 8.11 -15.17 3.18
CA GLY A 104 8.80 -13.95 3.58
C GLY A 104 9.23 -13.98 5.05
N VAL A 105 8.33 -14.36 5.96
CA VAL A 105 8.66 -14.46 7.39
C VAL A 105 9.66 -15.59 7.67
N ALA A 106 9.56 -16.73 6.98
CA ALA A 106 10.55 -17.81 7.08
C ALA A 106 11.95 -17.35 6.62
N MET A 107 12.02 -16.51 5.59
CA MET A 107 13.26 -15.86 5.19
C MET A 107 13.83 -14.98 6.32
N LEU A 108 12.99 -14.20 7.02
CA LEU A 108 13.41 -13.41 8.17
C LEU A 108 14.06 -14.25 9.27
N ILE A 109 13.48 -15.41 9.59
CA ILE A 109 14.05 -16.36 10.57
C ILE A 109 15.39 -16.91 10.11
N SER A 110 15.49 -17.29 8.83
CA SER A 110 16.70 -17.91 8.28
C SER A 110 17.89 -16.95 8.14
N GLY A 111 17.62 -15.64 8.06
CA GLY A 111 18.62 -14.62 7.74
C GLY A 111 19.28 -14.81 6.37
N SER A 112 18.68 -15.61 5.46
CA SER A 112 19.28 -15.96 4.17
C SER A 112 18.61 -15.22 3.01
N PRO A 113 19.37 -14.51 2.15
CA PRO A 113 18.85 -13.89 0.93
C PRO A 113 18.14 -14.87 -0.02
N GLN A 114 18.51 -16.15 0.03
CA GLN A 114 17.94 -17.20 -0.82
C GLN A 114 16.44 -17.44 -0.53
N GLY A 115 15.96 -17.06 0.66
CA GLY A 115 14.55 -17.18 1.01
C GLY A 115 13.62 -16.34 0.13
N ALA A 116 14.13 -15.27 -0.51
CA ALA A 116 13.38 -14.42 -1.43
C ALA A 116 12.95 -15.14 -2.73
N ALA A 117 13.57 -16.28 -3.06
CA ALA A 117 13.17 -17.07 -4.23
C ALA A 117 11.75 -17.65 -4.06
N ALA A 118 11.37 -18.04 -2.84
CA ALA A 118 10.06 -18.59 -2.55
C ALA A 118 8.96 -17.52 -2.66
N THR A 119 9.18 -16.32 -2.10
CA THR A 119 8.23 -15.20 -2.20
C THR A 119 8.03 -14.77 -3.65
N SER A 120 9.12 -14.68 -4.41
CA SER A 120 9.12 -14.42 -5.84
C SER A 120 8.31 -15.44 -6.65
N SER A 121 8.46 -16.73 -6.34
CA SER A 121 7.67 -17.80 -6.97
C SER A 121 6.19 -17.67 -6.64
N PHE A 122 5.83 -17.47 -5.37
CA PHE A 122 4.43 -17.33 -4.98
C PHE A 122 3.78 -16.08 -5.57
N ALA A 123 4.48 -14.96 -5.70
CA ALA A 123 3.97 -13.77 -6.38
C ALA A 123 3.64 -14.05 -7.86
N ARG A 124 4.49 -14.81 -8.57
CA ARG A 124 4.20 -15.23 -9.96
C ARG A 124 3.03 -16.19 -10.04
N ASP A 125 2.94 -17.13 -9.10
CA ASP A 125 1.81 -18.06 -9.03
C ASP A 125 0.50 -17.31 -8.76
N PHE A 126 0.56 -16.28 -7.91
CA PHE A 126 -0.55 -15.37 -7.63
C PHE A 126 -1.00 -14.63 -8.90
N ALA A 127 -0.06 -13.96 -9.57
CA ALA A 127 -0.34 -13.22 -10.80
C ALA A 127 -0.86 -14.13 -11.92
N ARG A 128 -0.34 -15.35 -12.04
CA ARG A 128 -0.82 -16.36 -13.00
C ARG A 128 -2.25 -16.80 -12.69
N GLU A 129 -2.55 -17.10 -11.42
CA GLU A 129 -3.87 -17.55 -11.02
C GLU A 129 -4.91 -16.43 -11.18
N LEU A 130 -4.59 -15.21 -10.75
CA LEU A 130 -5.47 -14.06 -10.94
C LEU A 130 -5.66 -13.75 -12.42
N GLY A 131 -4.58 -13.72 -13.20
CA GLY A 131 -4.64 -13.48 -14.65
C GLY A 131 -5.50 -14.52 -15.39
N ARG A 132 -5.46 -15.79 -14.95
CA ARG A 132 -6.33 -16.85 -15.48
C ARG A 132 -7.81 -16.59 -15.19
N ARG A 133 -8.15 -16.08 -14.00
CA ARG A 133 -9.55 -15.76 -13.63
C ARG A 133 -10.06 -14.53 -14.36
N CYS A 134 -9.23 -13.51 -14.50
CA CYS A 134 -9.59 -12.22 -15.08
C CYS A 134 -9.35 -12.16 -16.61
N GLU A 135 -8.88 -13.23 -17.24
CA GLU A 135 -8.49 -13.27 -18.67
C GLU A 135 -7.47 -12.18 -19.05
N THR A 136 -6.49 -11.92 -18.18
CA THR A 136 -5.46 -10.88 -18.36
C THR A 136 -4.04 -11.42 -18.22
N ASP A 137 -3.07 -10.81 -18.91
CA ASP A 137 -1.66 -11.21 -18.85
C ASP A 137 -0.92 -10.56 -17.66
N LEU A 138 -1.37 -10.86 -16.44
CA LEU A 138 -0.74 -10.33 -15.22
C LEU A 138 0.62 -10.98 -14.94
N LEU A 139 0.84 -12.22 -15.38
CA LEU A 139 2.13 -12.91 -15.19
C LEU A 139 3.27 -12.20 -15.92
N ALA A 140 3.07 -11.76 -17.17
CA ALA A 140 4.11 -11.03 -17.89
C ALA A 140 4.45 -9.70 -17.21
N ARG A 141 3.46 -9.00 -16.64
CA ARG A 141 3.66 -7.75 -15.88
C ARG A 141 4.41 -8.00 -14.57
N GLU A 142 4.09 -9.08 -13.86
CA GLU A 142 4.82 -9.49 -12.65
C GLU A 142 6.28 -9.83 -12.99
N ASP A 143 6.53 -10.54 -14.09
CA ASP A 143 7.89 -10.88 -14.52
C ASP A 143 8.71 -9.62 -14.84
N GLU A 144 8.13 -8.67 -15.56
CA GLU A 144 8.77 -7.38 -15.85
C GLU A 144 9.06 -6.58 -14.56
N THR A 145 8.06 -6.48 -13.68
CA THR A 145 8.17 -5.72 -12.42
C THR A 145 9.21 -6.34 -11.50
N GLN A 146 9.24 -7.66 -11.33
CA GLN A 146 10.27 -8.28 -10.49
C GLN A 146 11.67 -8.07 -11.05
N ASN A 147 11.86 -8.04 -12.38
CA ASN A 147 13.17 -7.72 -12.95
C ASN A 147 13.57 -6.26 -12.67
N GLN A 148 12.61 -5.32 -12.73
CA GLN A 148 12.84 -3.93 -12.36
C GLN A 148 13.13 -3.76 -10.87
N ASP A 149 12.43 -4.48 -9.99
CA ASP A 149 12.68 -4.50 -8.55
C ASP A 149 14.09 -5.01 -8.27
N VAL A 150 14.50 -6.12 -8.88
CA VAL A 150 15.87 -6.67 -8.76
C VAL A 150 16.91 -5.64 -9.19
N ALA A 151 16.72 -5.00 -10.35
CA ALA A 151 17.63 -3.96 -10.82
C ALA A 151 17.68 -2.75 -9.86
N THR A 152 16.53 -2.37 -9.32
CA THR A 152 16.41 -1.26 -8.36
C THR A 152 17.14 -1.58 -7.06
N VAL A 153 16.88 -2.72 -6.42
CA VAL A 153 17.51 -3.07 -5.14
C VAL A 153 19.02 -3.29 -5.28
N LEU A 154 19.48 -3.84 -6.42
CA LEU A 154 20.91 -3.97 -6.70
C LEU A 154 21.61 -2.62 -6.93
N SER A 155 20.87 -1.58 -7.31
CA SER A 155 21.41 -0.24 -7.53
C SER A 155 21.65 0.56 -6.24
N TRP A 156 21.12 0.11 -5.10
CA TRP A 156 21.15 0.86 -3.83
C TRP A 156 22.53 1.05 -3.21
N ALA A 157 23.61 0.53 -3.80
CA ALA A 157 24.98 0.59 -3.25
C ALA A 157 25.03 0.21 -1.75
N ASP A 158 26.11 0.51 -1.04
CA ASP A 158 26.16 0.41 0.43
C ASP A 158 25.37 1.56 1.12
N GLU A 159 24.53 2.31 0.39
CA GLU A 159 23.68 3.34 0.97
C GLU A 159 22.62 2.71 1.88
N GLU A 160 22.14 3.46 2.88
CA GLU A 160 21.13 2.98 3.82
C GLU A 160 19.85 2.56 3.06
N PRO A 161 19.53 1.24 2.99
CA PRO A 161 18.37 0.76 2.24
C PRO A 161 17.06 1.42 2.69
N ALA A 162 17.01 1.86 3.95
CA ALA A 162 15.90 2.56 4.58
C ALA A 162 15.41 3.79 3.79
N ALA A 163 16.31 4.53 3.12
CA ALA A 163 15.92 5.70 2.34
C ALA A 163 15.14 5.35 1.06
N HIS A 164 15.35 4.14 0.53
CA HIS A 164 14.78 3.69 -0.73
C HIS A 164 13.49 2.86 -0.55
N LEU A 165 13.28 2.29 0.65
CA LEU A 165 12.11 1.45 0.96
C LEU A 165 10.74 2.13 0.66
N PRO A 166 10.49 3.41 1.02
CA PRO A 166 9.20 4.04 0.76
C PRO A 166 8.84 4.11 -0.74
N ALA A 167 9.84 4.41 -1.58
CA ALA A 167 9.64 4.50 -3.03
C ALA A 167 9.32 3.13 -3.63
N LEU A 168 10.05 2.08 -3.22
CA LEU A 168 9.79 0.71 -3.66
C LEU A 168 8.41 0.22 -3.21
N ARG A 169 8.04 0.49 -1.95
CA ARG A 169 6.73 0.13 -1.41
C ARG A 169 5.59 0.79 -2.17
N MET A 170 5.71 2.09 -2.47
CA MET A 170 4.73 2.82 -3.25
C MET A 170 4.57 2.27 -4.68
N ALA A 171 5.68 1.92 -5.33
CA ALA A 171 5.66 1.29 -6.65
C ALA A 171 4.97 -0.09 -6.63
N ALA A 172 5.31 -0.93 -5.63
CA ALA A 172 4.68 -2.23 -5.42
C ALA A 172 3.17 -2.10 -5.14
N ALA A 173 2.76 -1.19 -4.25
CA ALA A 173 1.36 -0.92 -3.98
C ALA A 173 0.60 -0.42 -5.22
N GLY A 174 1.28 0.31 -6.11
CA GLY A 174 0.75 0.73 -7.41
C GLY A 174 0.27 -0.43 -8.28
N LEU A 175 1.10 -1.46 -8.46
CA LEU A 175 0.71 -2.66 -9.19
C LEU A 175 -0.31 -3.50 -8.40
N GLY A 176 -0.18 -3.57 -7.08
CA GLY A 176 -1.14 -4.26 -6.22
C GLY A 176 -2.57 -3.72 -6.33
N ARG A 177 -2.74 -2.41 -6.51
CA ARG A 177 -4.06 -1.81 -6.81
C ARG A 177 -4.64 -2.32 -8.13
N SER A 178 -3.82 -2.52 -9.17
CA SER A 178 -4.29 -3.12 -10.42
C SER A 178 -4.71 -4.58 -10.25
N TYR A 179 -4.04 -5.35 -9.39
CA TYR A 179 -4.46 -6.72 -9.07
C TYR A 179 -5.81 -6.72 -8.33
N LEU A 180 -5.98 -5.84 -7.35
CA LEU A 180 -7.24 -5.69 -6.64
C LEU A 180 -8.39 -5.31 -7.58
N GLN A 181 -8.19 -4.33 -8.46
CA GLN A 181 -9.19 -3.94 -9.46
C GLN A 181 -9.59 -5.11 -10.36
N ALA A 182 -8.63 -5.92 -10.82
CA ALA A 182 -8.91 -7.09 -11.63
C ALA A 182 -9.73 -8.15 -10.86
N ALA A 183 -9.37 -8.40 -9.59
CA ALA A 183 -10.07 -9.36 -8.74
C ALA A 183 -11.53 -8.94 -8.44
N VAL A 184 -11.76 -7.65 -8.14
CA VAL A 184 -13.10 -7.11 -7.89
C VAL A 184 -13.98 -7.16 -9.15
N ALA A 185 -13.41 -6.82 -10.31
CA ALA A 185 -14.12 -6.87 -11.58
C ALA A 185 -14.55 -8.30 -11.95
N GLU A 186 -13.72 -9.31 -11.69
CA GLU A 186 -14.00 -10.72 -12.00
C GLU A 186 -15.20 -11.26 -11.22
N ARG A 187 -15.37 -10.90 -9.94
CA ARG A 187 -16.51 -11.35 -9.11
C ARG A 187 -17.84 -10.68 -9.48
N GLY A 188 -17.91 -9.93 -10.57
CA GLY A 188 -19.15 -9.27 -11.00
C GLY A 188 -19.52 -8.05 -10.17
N GLY A 189 -18.54 -7.45 -9.48
CA GLY A 189 -18.66 -6.14 -8.84
C GLY A 189 -18.85 -5.04 -9.88
N THR A 190 -20.02 -5.00 -10.51
CA THR A 190 -20.46 -3.96 -11.46
C THR A 190 -21.45 -2.97 -10.82
N ASP A 191 -21.89 -3.22 -9.58
CA ASP A 191 -22.87 -2.38 -8.85
C ASP A 191 -22.25 -1.36 -7.87
N ALA A 192 -20.93 -1.14 -7.89
CA ALA A 192 -20.33 0.03 -7.22
C ALA A 192 -20.28 1.28 -8.12
N VAL A 193 -20.96 1.27 -9.28
CA VAL A 193 -21.18 2.44 -10.13
C VAL A 193 -22.66 2.53 -10.52
N GLY A 194 -23.49 2.97 -9.58
CA GLY A 194 -24.91 3.26 -9.86
C GLY A 194 -25.12 4.56 -10.65
N PRO A 195 -26.17 4.68 -11.48
CA PRO A 195 -26.49 5.89 -12.24
C PRO A 195 -27.13 6.98 -11.37
N SER A 196 -27.13 8.21 -11.90
CA SER A 196 -27.52 9.47 -11.24
C SER A 196 -28.91 9.43 -10.59
N SER A 197 -28.96 9.45 -9.27
CA SER A 197 -30.08 10.02 -8.52
C SER A 197 -29.54 10.62 -7.23
N GLU A 198 -29.86 11.89 -7.02
CA GLU A 198 -29.54 12.72 -5.85
C GLU A 198 -29.50 11.90 -4.55
N LEU A 199 -28.30 11.72 -4.00
CA LEU A 199 -28.08 11.04 -2.73
C LEU A 199 -27.23 11.95 -1.83
N ARG A 200 -27.91 12.46 -0.81
CA ARG A 200 -27.39 13.30 0.28
C ARG A 200 -26.86 12.40 1.39
N VAL A 201 -25.70 12.73 1.98
CA VAL A 201 -25.19 12.06 3.19
C VAL A 201 -24.48 13.05 4.13
N THR A 202 -24.55 12.74 5.42
CA THR A 202 -24.40 13.57 6.62
C THR A 202 -22.96 13.64 7.18
N ALA A 203 -22.58 14.79 7.74
CA ALA A 203 -21.27 15.05 8.34
C ALA A 203 -21.00 14.29 9.66
N VAL A 204 -19.72 14.01 9.94
CA VAL A 204 -19.24 13.46 11.22
C VAL A 204 -18.74 14.61 12.10
N PRO A 205 -18.95 14.60 13.44
CA PRO A 205 -18.61 15.72 14.30
C PRO A 205 -17.13 16.09 14.29
N ASP A 206 -16.87 17.39 14.41
CA ASP A 206 -15.54 18.01 14.56
C ASP A 206 -14.70 17.33 15.65
N ARG A 207 -13.47 16.91 15.31
CA ARG A 207 -12.51 16.26 16.21
C ARG A 207 -11.27 17.11 16.49
N SER A 208 -11.32 18.41 16.17
CA SER A 208 -10.22 19.36 16.34
C SER A 208 -9.67 19.41 17.78
N GLU A 209 -10.52 19.14 18.78
CA GLU A 209 -10.13 19.11 20.20
C GLU A 209 -9.21 17.94 20.57
N VAL A 210 -9.38 16.76 19.94
CA VAL A 210 -8.53 15.58 20.17
C VAL A 210 -7.13 15.82 19.60
N ILE A 211 -7.06 16.54 18.49
CA ILE A 211 -5.82 16.88 17.79
C ILE A 211 -5.06 18.00 18.53
N ALA A 212 -5.79 18.93 19.16
CA ALA A 212 -5.22 20.01 19.97
C ALA A 212 -4.51 19.53 21.26
N ALA A 213 -4.74 18.29 21.70
CA ALA A 213 -4.14 17.73 22.91
C ALA A 213 -2.64 17.39 22.79
N TYR A 214 -2.09 17.33 21.57
CA TYR A 214 -0.66 17.15 21.33
C TYR A 214 0.09 18.49 21.45
N ALA A 215 0.38 18.87 22.70
CA ALA A 215 0.95 20.16 23.08
C ALA A 215 2.33 20.42 22.44
N GLY A 216 2.41 21.36 21.50
CA GLY A 216 3.64 21.84 20.88
C GLY A 216 3.55 22.15 19.39
N ALA A 217 2.49 21.69 18.70
CA ALA A 217 2.32 21.99 17.29
C ALA A 217 1.89 23.45 17.07
N THR A 218 2.84 24.32 16.71
CA THR A 218 2.52 25.57 16.03
C THR A 218 2.15 25.24 14.59
N ARG A 219 0.90 24.81 14.34
CA ARG A 219 0.23 24.87 13.02
C ARG A 219 -1.22 24.44 13.14
N HIS A 220 -2.08 25.34 12.68
CA HIS A 220 -3.52 25.17 12.59
C HIS A 220 -3.82 24.05 11.59
N TYR A 221 -4.20 22.88 12.12
CA TYR A 221 -4.67 21.76 11.33
C TYR A 221 -6.18 21.89 11.19
N GLY A 222 -6.67 22.01 9.96
CA GLY A 222 -8.08 21.83 9.64
C GLY A 222 -8.22 20.62 8.74
N VAL A 223 -8.97 19.61 9.18
CA VAL A 223 -9.54 18.63 8.25
C VAL A 223 -10.66 19.36 7.52
N VAL A 224 -10.64 19.41 6.18
CA VAL A 224 -11.50 20.37 5.47
C VAL A 224 -12.49 19.71 4.50
N GLY A 225 -12.51 18.38 4.37
CA GLY A 225 -13.64 17.73 3.70
C GLY A 225 -13.32 16.36 3.12
N ARG A 226 -14.23 15.88 2.27
CA ARG A 226 -14.11 14.62 1.52
C ARG A 226 -14.33 14.93 0.04
N VAL A 227 -13.50 14.36 -0.83
CA VAL A 227 -13.65 14.51 -2.29
C VAL A 227 -14.95 13.85 -2.70
N ALA A 228 -15.86 14.63 -3.27
CA ALA A 228 -17.19 14.13 -3.63
C ALA A 228 -17.22 13.50 -5.03
N SER A 229 -16.31 13.91 -5.92
CA SER A 229 -16.27 13.46 -7.31
C SER A 229 -14.91 13.71 -7.95
N GLY A 230 -14.59 12.93 -8.99
CA GLY A 230 -13.28 12.92 -9.66
C GLY A 230 -12.48 11.66 -9.31
N ASP A 231 -11.23 11.59 -9.74
CA ASP A 231 -10.39 10.40 -9.58
C ASP A 231 -10.11 10.03 -8.10
N ASP A 232 -10.30 10.99 -7.20
CA ASP A 232 -10.11 10.83 -5.76
C ASP A 232 -11.42 10.74 -4.97
N ALA A 233 -12.55 10.50 -5.65
CA ALA A 233 -13.86 10.42 -5.01
C ALA A 233 -13.86 9.43 -3.82
N GLY A 234 -14.37 9.88 -2.68
CA GLY A 234 -14.42 9.10 -1.45
C GLY A 234 -13.20 9.25 -0.54
N ARG A 235 -12.15 9.95 -0.96
CA ARG A 235 -10.96 10.25 -0.16
C ARG A 235 -11.12 11.49 0.71
N TYR A 236 -10.39 11.56 1.80
CA TYR A 236 -10.39 12.69 2.73
C TYR A 236 -9.38 13.73 2.28
N ILE A 237 -9.73 15.01 2.43
CA ILE A 237 -8.85 16.14 2.12
C ILE A 237 -8.49 16.86 3.41
N ARG A 238 -7.19 17.11 3.55
CA ARG A 238 -6.63 17.96 4.58
C ARG A 238 -5.80 19.05 3.93
N VAL A 239 -5.94 20.25 4.45
CA VAL A 239 -5.19 21.41 3.98
C VAL A 239 -4.21 21.79 5.06
N ASP A 240 -2.94 21.47 4.81
CA ASP A 240 -1.83 21.77 5.70
C ASP A 240 -1.17 23.08 5.26
N LYS A 241 -1.18 24.08 6.13
CA LYS A 241 -0.34 25.26 5.94
C LYS A 241 1.10 24.88 6.30
N LEU A 242 1.99 24.85 5.32
CA LEU A 242 3.40 24.52 5.53
C LEU A 242 4.31 25.52 4.80
N ALA A 243 5.11 26.19 5.63
CA ALA A 243 6.21 27.13 5.36
C ALA A 243 5.87 28.62 5.21
N ASP A 244 6.50 29.44 6.05
CA ASP A 244 6.87 30.81 5.70
C ASP A 244 7.94 30.71 4.61
N LEU A 245 7.60 31.01 3.36
CA LEU A 245 8.56 31.02 2.24
C LEU A 245 9.33 32.35 2.16
N ALA A 246 9.03 33.27 3.07
CA ALA A 246 9.54 34.62 3.11
C ALA A 246 10.71 34.78 4.10
N VAL A 247 11.77 35.47 3.66
CA VAL A 247 12.93 35.77 4.50
C VAL A 247 12.65 36.97 5.41
N SER A 248 11.75 37.88 5.01
CA SER A 248 11.37 39.08 5.77
C SER A 248 9.92 39.07 6.29
N PRO A 249 9.60 39.79 7.39
CA PRO A 249 8.23 39.89 7.93
C PRO A 249 7.20 40.52 6.97
N GLU A 250 7.65 41.36 6.04
CA GLU A 250 6.80 42.04 5.05
C GLU A 250 6.41 41.08 3.90
N GLU A 251 7.31 40.20 3.47
CA GLU A 251 7.03 39.13 2.50
C GLU A 251 6.11 38.02 3.07
N ARG A 252 6.07 37.82 4.39
CA ARG A 252 5.23 36.79 5.03
C ARG A 252 3.73 37.06 4.91
N ALA A 253 3.33 38.31 4.72
CA ALA A 253 1.92 38.66 4.53
C ALA A 253 1.40 38.22 3.14
N GLU A 254 2.30 38.06 2.17
CA GLU A 254 1.94 37.83 0.76
C GLU A 254 2.36 36.43 0.24
N ALA A 255 3.28 35.72 0.91
CA ALA A 255 3.82 34.42 0.47
C ALA A 255 3.37 33.22 1.35
N VAL A 256 2.06 33.01 1.47
CA VAL A 256 1.49 31.91 2.26
C VAL A 256 1.10 30.73 1.36
N GLY A 257 2.04 29.80 1.16
CA GLY A 257 1.78 28.54 0.45
C GLY A 257 0.95 27.55 1.28
N VAL A 258 0.17 26.73 0.57
CA VAL A 258 -0.72 25.73 1.16
C VAL A 258 -0.41 24.36 0.54
N MET A 259 -0.35 23.33 1.38
CA MET A 259 -0.21 21.94 0.93
C MET A 259 -1.53 21.22 1.12
N ILE A 260 -2.02 20.61 0.04
CA ILE A 260 -3.22 19.78 0.05
C ILE A 260 -2.77 18.33 0.20
N ARG A 261 -3.38 17.61 1.13
CA ARG A 261 -3.20 16.17 1.31
C ARG A 261 -4.51 15.44 1.07
N VAL A 262 -4.43 14.34 0.33
CA VAL A 262 -5.55 13.46 0.03
C VAL A 262 -5.21 12.06 0.50
N ALA A 263 -6.09 11.43 1.28
CA ALA A 263 -5.88 10.08 1.84
C ALA A 263 -7.16 9.23 1.78
N ASP A 264 -6.99 7.90 1.78
CA ASP A 264 -8.12 6.97 1.78
C ASP A 264 -8.83 6.91 3.14
N ASP A 265 -8.14 7.31 4.21
CA ASP A 265 -8.63 7.26 5.59
C ASP A 265 -8.69 8.67 6.24
N PRO A 266 -9.59 8.86 7.23
CA PRO A 266 -9.75 10.15 7.89
C PRO A 266 -8.60 10.51 8.85
N GLY A 267 -7.80 9.52 9.26
CA GLY A 267 -6.60 9.71 10.08
C GLY A 267 -5.40 10.23 9.29
N MET A 268 -5.46 10.16 7.95
CA MET A 268 -4.35 10.48 7.03
C MET A 268 -3.13 9.57 7.24
N GLU A 269 -3.37 8.31 7.60
CA GLU A 269 -2.34 7.35 7.97
C GLU A 269 -1.94 6.45 6.79
N ILE A 270 -2.78 6.36 5.74
CA ILE A 270 -2.65 5.41 4.64
C ILE A 270 -2.85 6.13 3.29
N ASN A 271 -1.95 5.85 2.33
CA ASN A 271 -2.01 6.33 0.93
C ASN A 271 -2.15 7.87 0.80
N CYS A 272 -1.45 8.63 1.64
CA CYS A 272 -1.46 10.08 1.60
C CYS A 272 -0.63 10.63 0.43
N ILE A 273 -1.26 11.39 -0.47
CA ILE A 273 -0.60 12.09 -1.60
C ILE A 273 -0.70 13.61 -1.37
N GLY A 274 0.40 14.33 -1.60
CA GLY A 274 0.50 15.78 -1.38
C GLY A 274 0.62 16.59 -2.68
N GLU A 275 -0.11 17.71 -2.77
CA GLU A 275 0.03 18.71 -3.85
C GLU A 275 0.29 20.09 -3.24
N TRP A 276 1.18 20.87 -3.86
CA TRP A 276 1.55 22.22 -3.40
C TRP A 276 0.85 23.28 -4.24
N VAL A 277 0.25 24.27 -3.58
CA VAL A 277 -0.42 25.41 -4.23
C VAL A 277 -0.12 26.72 -3.50
N GLU A 278 -0.12 27.82 -4.26
CA GLU A 278 0.38 29.12 -3.79
C GLU A 278 -0.54 29.81 -2.78
N ASP A 279 -1.85 29.65 -2.88
CA ASP A 279 -2.85 30.22 -1.95
C ASP A 279 -4.20 29.46 -2.00
N TRP A 280 -5.20 29.90 -1.23
CA TRP A 280 -6.55 29.30 -1.21
C TRP A 280 -7.27 29.37 -2.57
N ALA A 281 -7.04 30.42 -3.37
CA ALA A 281 -7.59 30.51 -4.71
C ALA A 281 -6.93 29.48 -5.66
N GLY A 282 -5.64 29.20 -5.45
CA GLY A 282 -4.87 28.15 -6.11
C GLY A 282 -5.34 26.74 -5.76
N VAL A 283 -5.82 26.51 -4.54
CA VAL A 283 -6.45 25.24 -4.15
C VAL A 283 -7.76 25.02 -4.92
N GLU A 284 -8.64 26.03 -4.94
CA GLU A 284 -9.92 25.94 -5.66
C GLU A 284 -9.70 25.76 -7.17
N GLU A 285 -8.72 26.45 -7.73
CA GLU A 285 -8.33 26.34 -9.14
C GLU A 285 -7.70 24.99 -9.47
N SER A 286 -6.85 24.42 -8.60
CA SER A 286 -6.29 23.06 -8.77
C SER A 286 -7.42 22.02 -8.77
N PHE A 287 -8.34 22.08 -7.80
CA PHE A 287 -9.51 21.20 -7.80
C PHE A 287 -10.37 21.36 -9.04
N ARG A 288 -10.61 22.59 -9.49
CA ARG A 288 -11.40 22.88 -10.70
C ARG A 288 -10.74 22.35 -11.97
N ARG A 289 -9.41 22.50 -12.12
CA ARG A 289 -8.65 22.02 -13.28
C ARG A 289 -8.71 20.50 -13.41
N ASP A 290 -8.69 19.81 -12.27
CA ASP A 290 -8.70 18.35 -12.21
C ASP A 290 -10.13 17.78 -12.17
N GLY A 291 -11.16 18.62 -12.37
CA GLY A 291 -12.56 18.21 -12.37
C GLY A 291 -13.06 17.71 -11.00
N ARG A 292 -12.32 18.01 -9.93
CA ARG A 292 -12.65 17.62 -8.55
C ARG A 292 -13.64 18.61 -7.96
N ARG A 293 -14.56 18.10 -7.14
CA ARG A 293 -15.51 18.92 -6.37
C ARG A 293 -15.40 18.59 -4.89
N VAL A 294 -15.24 19.63 -4.07
CA VAL A 294 -15.07 19.53 -2.62
C VAL A 294 -16.27 20.17 -1.93
N ASP A 295 -16.86 19.46 -0.96
CA ASP A 295 -17.90 19.98 -0.09
C ASP A 295 -17.28 20.38 1.26
N TRP A 296 -17.33 21.67 1.55
CA TRP A 296 -16.63 22.29 2.67
C TRP A 296 -17.46 22.38 3.95
N GLY A 297 -18.78 22.15 3.88
CA GLY A 297 -19.71 22.34 4.99
C GLY A 297 -19.86 23.81 5.43
N SER A 298 -21.09 24.34 5.42
CA SER A 298 -21.45 25.59 6.11
C SER A 298 -22.07 25.30 7.46
#